data_AF-A0A2G1WQB3-F1
#
_entry.id   AF-A0A2G1WQB3-F1
#
_cell.length_a   1.000
_cell.length_b   1.000
_cell.length_c   1.000
_cell.angle_alpha   90.00
_cell.angle_beta   90.00
_cell.angle_gamma   90.00
#
_symmetry.space_group_name_H-M   'P 1'
#
loop_
_entity.id
_entity.type
_entity.pdbx_description
1 polymer ?
#
loop_
_entity_poly.entity_id
_entity_poly.type
_entity_poly.pdbx_seq_one_letter_code
_entity_poly.pdbx_strand_id
1 'polypeptide(L)'
;MPRDIAPLASALEDATSSEQSDVYSLLAAWNQSIETALDRGGWSRLQEIRGQYLEDVIDFVDTAATADGIDWAFLEECIDGYPPGVGDHHCSSILVNVVARCVIRTRISEGVDSIPPWALEYLAAVTVEDDGEWAWESTAAFGWAVGHPEIAVLNRALERAESGDESWAMGILEHATFADPEAGIDLLERLLNSPDIVEDLLFVSCLHAPFEQDFPDFPQYWEPDTELDYQVEISDDLHERLLAIIGQSIDPDRLKHFDDSYRFDLERAADEYGPANDA
;
A
#
# COMPACT_ATOMS: atom_id res chain seq x y z
N MET A 1 3.43 -27.33 23.29
CA MET A 1 3.54 -26.40 22.15
C MET A 1 4.13 -27.16 20.95
N PRO A 2 3.55 -27.04 19.75
CA PRO A 2 4.12 -27.62 18.53
C PRO A 2 5.58 -27.15 18.31
N ARG A 3 6.46 -28.02 17.78
CA ARG A 3 7.91 -27.73 17.67
C ARG A 3 8.25 -26.64 16.65
N ASP A 4 7.37 -26.42 15.70
CA ASP A 4 7.43 -25.39 14.66
C ASP A 4 7.17 -23.99 15.23
N ILE A 5 6.41 -23.86 16.31
CA ILE A 5 6.04 -22.54 16.88
C ILE A 5 6.72 -22.18 18.20
N ALA A 6 7.43 -23.14 18.80
CA ALA A 6 8.14 -22.92 20.05
C ALA A 6 9.13 -21.72 20.01
N PRO A 7 9.89 -21.47 18.93
CA PRO A 7 10.77 -20.30 18.85
C PRO A 7 9.98 -18.99 18.94
N LEU A 8 8.96 -18.82 18.08
CA LEU A 8 8.14 -17.61 18.01
C LEU A 8 7.41 -17.33 19.33
N ALA A 9 6.74 -18.32 19.90
CA ALA A 9 5.99 -18.11 21.13
C ALA A 9 6.88 -17.80 22.34
N SER A 10 8.09 -18.38 22.42
CA SER A 10 9.04 -18.04 23.47
C SER A 10 9.55 -16.60 23.29
N ALA A 11 9.85 -16.20 22.04
CA ALA A 11 10.27 -14.83 21.75
C ALA A 11 9.18 -13.82 22.15
N LEU A 12 7.91 -14.08 21.83
CA LEU A 12 6.79 -13.21 22.23
C LEU A 12 6.56 -13.18 23.76
N GLU A 13 6.73 -14.29 24.46
CA GLU A 13 6.55 -14.35 25.92
C GLU A 13 7.65 -13.59 26.69
N ASP A 14 8.88 -13.61 26.20
CA ASP A 14 10.05 -13.04 26.88
C ASP A 14 10.31 -11.57 26.50
N ALA A 15 9.73 -11.10 25.40
CA ALA A 15 10.06 -9.80 24.81
C ALA A 15 9.28 -8.62 25.39
N THR A 16 9.92 -7.45 25.38
CA THR A 16 9.28 -6.16 25.72
C THR A 16 9.13 -5.33 24.44
N SER A 17 7.90 -4.95 24.08
CA SER A 17 7.60 -4.31 22.78
C SER A 17 8.26 -2.95 22.54
N SER A 18 8.77 -2.29 23.58
CA SER A 18 9.56 -1.06 23.44
C SER A 18 11.07 -1.30 23.24
N GLU A 19 11.55 -2.54 23.35
CA GLU A 19 12.98 -2.86 23.28
C GLU A 19 13.35 -3.40 21.89
N GLN A 20 14.02 -2.57 21.09
CA GLN A 20 14.44 -2.90 19.72
C GLN A 20 15.31 -4.18 19.62
N SER A 21 16.10 -4.50 20.66
CA SER A 21 16.90 -5.73 20.66
C SER A 21 16.06 -7.00 20.57
N ASP A 22 14.83 -6.95 21.09
CA ASP A 22 13.93 -8.09 21.11
C ASP A 22 13.30 -8.31 19.73
N VAL A 23 13.19 -7.27 18.91
CA VAL A 23 12.69 -7.36 17.53
C VAL A 23 13.58 -8.23 16.66
N TYR A 24 14.92 -8.07 16.71
CA TYR A 24 15.80 -8.92 15.91
C TYR A 24 15.63 -10.41 16.25
N SER A 25 15.46 -10.72 17.54
CA SER A 25 15.22 -12.09 17.99
C SER A 25 13.84 -12.58 17.55
N LEU A 26 12.83 -11.72 17.58
CA LEU A 26 11.47 -12.01 17.16
C LEU A 26 11.37 -12.28 15.66
N LEU A 27 11.99 -11.45 14.82
CA LEU A 27 12.02 -11.64 13.35
C LEU A 27 12.75 -12.93 12.98
N ALA A 28 13.88 -13.24 13.64
CA ALA A 28 14.58 -14.50 13.43
C ALA A 28 13.73 -15.71 13.86
N ALA A 29 13.02 -15.60 14.98
CA ALA A 29 12.13 -16.65 15.47
C ALA A 29 10.92 -16.84 14.54
N TRP A 30 10.34 -15.75 14.03
CA TRP A 30 9.29 -15.78 13.02
C TRP A 30 9.76 -16.50 11.76
N ASN A 31 10.88 -16.06 11.18
CA ASN A 31 11.42 -16.66 9.96
C ASN A 31 11.62 -18.18 10.12
N GLN A 32 12.29 -18.58 11.20
CA GLN A 32 12.53 -20.00 11.51
C GLN A 32 11.24 -20.79 11.71
N SER A 33 10.25 -20.20 12.39
CA SER A 33 8.95 -20.84 12.63
C SER A 33 8.16 -21.04 11.34
N ILE A 34 8.18 -20.06 10.43
CA ILE A 34 7.54 -20.17 9.12
C ILE A 34 8.22 -21.23 8.25
N GLU A 35 9.55 -21.21 8.15
CA GLU A 35 10.31 -22.23 7.42
C GLU A 35 9.97 -23.64 7.94
N THR A 36 9.99 -23.82 9.26
CA THR A 36 9.70 -25.13 9.89
C THR A 36 8.25 -25.56 9.66
N ALA A 37 7.32 -24.62 9.62
CA ALA A 37 5.91 -24.90 9.36
C ALA A 37 5.67 -25.32 7.91
N LEU A 38 6.30 -24.65 6.95
CA LEU A 38 6.26 -25.02 5.54
C LEU A 38 6.83 -26.42 5.32
N ASP A 39 7.97 -26.74 5.93
CA ASP A 39 8.62 -28.06 5.83
C ASP A 39 7.74 -29.20 6.36
N ARG A 40 6.96 -28.96 7.42
CA ARG A 40 6.24 -30.02 8.16
C ARG A 40 4.76 -30.12 7.85
N GLY A 41 4.11 -29.00 7.59
CA GLY A 41 2.67 -28.88 7.44
C GLY A 41 2.23 -28.13 6.18
N GLY A 42 3.19 -27.63 5.39
CA GLY A 42 2.94 -26.90 4.15
C GLY A 42 2.06 -25.67 4.36
N TRP A 43 1.38 -25.27 3.29
CA TRP A 43 0.58 -24.03 3.24
C TRP A 43 -0.51 -23.95 4.32
N SER A 44 -1.19 -25.06 4.64
CA SER A 44 -2.26 -25.04 5.65
C SER A 44 -1.74 -24.68 7.04
N ARG A 45 -0.53 -25.15 7.40
CA ARG A 45 0.07 -24.86 8.70
C ARG A 45 0.63 -23.44 8.74
N LEU A 46 1.21 -22.98 7.64
CA LEU A 46 1.62 -21.59 7.47
C LEU A 46 0.45 -20.63 7.74
N GLN A 47 -0.69 -20.87 7.09
CA GLN A 47 -1.89 -20.02 7.26
C GLN A 47 -2.41 -20.02 8.69
N GLU A 48 -2.34 -21.16 9.39
CA GLU A 48 -2.71 -21.22 10.81
C GLU A 48 -1.78 -20.36 11.69
N ILE A 49 -0.47 -20.40 11.45
CA ILE A 49 0.49 -19.58 12.21
C ILE A 49 0.30 -18.10 11.90
N ARG A 50 0.16 -17.73 10.62
CA ARG A 50 -0.09 -16.33 10.23
C ARG A 50 -1.36 -15.79 10.87
N GLY A 51 -2.45 -16.55 10.80
CA GLY A 51 -3.73 -16.14 11.40
C GLY A 51 -3.72 -16.07 12.93
N GLN A 52 -2.73 -16.65 13.61
CA GLN A 52 -2.62 -16.61 15.08
C GLN A 52 -1.64 -15.57 15.60
N TYR A 53 -0.58 -15.22 14.86
CA TYR A 53 0.54 -14.44 15.39
C TYR A 53 1.01 -13.28 14.52
N LEU A 54 0.55 -13.16 13.27
CA LEU A 54 1.09 -12.13 12.36
C LEU A 54 0.81 -10.71 12.87
N GLU A 55 -0.42 -10.45 13.32
CA GLU A 55 -0.84 -9.17 13.91
C GLU A 55 0.02 -8.81 15.13
N ASP A 56 0.11 -9.71 16.12
CA ASP A 56 0.92 -9.50 17.32
C ASP A 56 2.39 -9.18 17.00
N VAL A 57 2.97 -9.85 15.99
CA VAL A 57 4.36 -9.61 15.58
C VAL A 57 4.49 -8.27 14.87
N ILE A 58 3.55 -7.90 13.99
CA ILE A 58 3.53 -6.59 13.34
C ILE A 58 3.46 -5.49 14.39
N ASP A 59 2.52 -5.57 15.33
CA ASP A 59 2.33 -4.56 16.36
C ASP A 59 3.54 -4.46 17.31
N PHE A 60 4.21 -5.58 17.58
CA PHE A 60 5.45 -5.58 18.34
C PHE A 60 6.55 -4.78 17.61
N VAL A 61 6.76 -5.04 16.32
CA VAL A 61 7.77 -4.33 15.52
C VAL A 61 7.38 -2.86 15.34
N ASP A 62 6.11 -2.57 15.09
CA ASP A 62 5.58 -1.21 14.98
C ASP A 62 5.80 -0.41 16.27
N THR A 63 5.48 -1.00 17.43
CA THR A 63 5.71 -0.37 18.74
C THR A 63 7.18 -0.07 18.97
N ALA A 64 8.07 -1.01 18.66
CA ALA A 64 9.52 -0.81 18.84
C ALA A 64 10.08 0.26 17.90
N ALA A 65 9.54 0.36 16.69
CA ALA A 65 9.95 1.34 15.69
C ALA A 65 9.40 2.75 15.97
N THR A 66 8.34 2.88 16.77
CA THR A 66 7.62 4.16 16.98
C THR A 66 7.58 4.65 18.43
N ALA A 67 8.15 3.91 19.39
CA ALA A 67 8.05 4.19 20.83
C ALA A 67 8.43 5.63 21.25
N ASP A 68 9.47 6.20 20.63
CA ASP A 68 9.97 7.56 20.89
C ASP A 68 10.01 8.40 19.59
N GLY A 69 9.00 8.20 18.73
CA GLY A 69 9.02 8.66 17.34
C GLY A 69 9.53 7.59 16.39
N ILE A 70 9.40 7.82 15.09
CA ILE A 70 9.77 6.82 14.06
C ILE A 70 11.30 6.72 13.98
N ASP A 71 11.83 5.55 14.33
CA ASP A 71 13.24 5.22 14.19
C ASP A 71 13.51 4.57 12.84
N TRP A 72 13.72 5.42 11.83
CA TRP A 72 14.05 4.98 10.47
C TRP A 72 15.37 4.20 10.39
N ALA A 73 16.37 4.51 11.24
CA ALA A 73 17.65 3.81 11.21
C ALA A 73 17.49 2.36 11.69
N PHE A 74 16.71 2.15 12.75
CA PHE A 74 16.36 0.82 13.22
C PHE A 74 15.60 -0.01 12.16
N LEU A 75 14.64 0.61 11.45
CA LEU A 75 13.92 -0.06 10.36
C LEU A 75 14.83 -0.43 9.19
N GLU A 76 15.76 0.45 8.82
CA GLU A 76 16.76 0.19 7.78
C GLU A 76 17.63 -1.04 8.15
N GLU A 77 18.09 -1.14 9.40
CA GLU A 77 18.86 -2.30 9.87
C GLU A 77 18.07 -3.62 9.82
N CYS A 78 16.77 -3.58 10.13
CA CYS A 78 15.90 -4.75 10.06
C CYS A 78 15.72 -5.22 8.61
N ILE A 79 15.63 -4.29 7.66
CA ILE A 79 15.47 -4.56 6.23
C ILE A 79 16.78 -5.04 5.60
N ASP A 80 17.93 -4.52 6.04
CA ASP A 80 19.24 -5.04 5.65
C ASP A 80 19.41 -6.52 6.07
N GLY A 81 18.79 -6.91 7.19
CA GLY A 81 18.74 -8.31 7.64
C GLY A 81 17.76 -9.19 6.84
N TYR A 82 16.73 -8.60 6.24
CA TYR A 82 15.65 -9.26 5.51
C TYR A 82 15.24 -8.45 4.26
N PRO A 83 16.12 -8.42 3.23
CA PRO A 83 15.93 -7.57 2.05
C PRO A 83 14.81 -8.09 1.13
N PRO A 84 14.04 -7.19 0.48
CA PRO A 84 12.93 -7.59 -0.37
C PRO A 84 13.41 -8.31 -1.63
N GLY A 85 12.58 -9.16 -2.22
CA GLY A 85 12.92 -9.82 -3.48
C GLY A 85 13.97 -10.94 -3.39
N VAL A 86 14.37 -11.37 -2.18
CA VAL A 86 15.39 -12.41 -2.00
C VAL A 86 14.78 -13.80 -1.76
N GLY A 87 13.47 -13.91 -1.49
CA GLY A 87 12.70 -15.17 -1.47
C GLY A 87 13.18 -16.24 -0.48
N ASP A 88 14.18 -15.92 0.34
CA ASP A 88 14.83 -16.83 1.30
C ASP A 88 14.44 -16.54 2.75
N HIS A 89 13.49 -15.62 2.95
CA HIS A 89 12.93 -15.30 4.25
C HIS A 89 11.43 -15.05 4.20
N HIS A 90 10.81 -14.98 5.38
CA HIS A 90 9.37 -14.82 5.56
C HIS A 90 8.99 -13.57 6.36
N CYS A 91 9.90 -12.61 6.50
CA CYS A 91 9.69 -11.36 7.24
C CYS A 91 9.03 -10.24 6.42
N SER A 92 8.92 -10.35 5.09
CA SER A 92 8.44 -9.26 4.22
C SER A 92 7.05 -8.75 4.62
N SER A 93 6.10 -9.64 4.95
CA SER A 93 4.75 -9.21 5.36
C SER A 93 4.73 -8.39 6.65
N ILE A 94 5.77 -8.51 7.50
CA ILE A 94 5.90 -7.73 8.73
C ILE A 94 6.56 -6.39 8.41
N LEU A 95 7.74 -6.43 7.79
CA LEU A 95 8.55 -5.23 7.58
C LEU A 95 7.92 -4.26 6.58
N VAL A 96 7.32 -4.77 5.49
CA VAL A 96 6.61 -3.91 4.52
C VAL A 96 5.41 -3.24 5.16
N ASN A 97 4.67 -3.95 6.03
CA ASN A 97 3.53 -3.39 6.75
C ASN A 97 3.99 -2.25 7.68
N VAL A 98 5.01 -2.47 8.51
CA VAL A 98 5.50 -1.44 9.45
C VAL A 98 6.10 -0.24 8.72
N VAL A 99 6.89 -0.45 7.64
CA VAL A 99 7.39 0.66 6.81
C VAL A 99 6.24 1.44 6.20
N ALA A 100 5.23 0.77 5.67
CA ALA A 100 4.06 1.42 5.10
C ALA A 100 3.30 2.28 6.13
N ARG A 101 3.09 1.79 7.36
CA ARG A 101 2.52 2.60 8.47
C ARG A 101 3.40 3.83 8.75
N CYS A 102 4.72 3.65 8.84
CA CYS A 102 5.66 4.74 9.10
C CYS A 102 5.67 5.81 7.99
N VAL A 103 5.56 5.40 6.72
CA VAL A 103 5.43 6.31 5.57
C VAL A 103 4.17 7.18 5.70
N ILE A 104 3.04 6.55 6.02
CA ILE A 104 1.75 7.26 6.18
C ILE A 104 1.81 8.22 7.38
N ARG A 105 2.27 7.76 8.54
CA ARG A 105 2.46 8.59 9.74
C ARG A 105 3.36 9.80 9.45
N THR A 106 4.47 9.59 8.76
CA THR A 106 5.44 10.66 8.45
C THR A 106 4.85 11.66 7.47
N ARG A 107 4.17 11.21 6.41
CA ARG A 107 3.48 12.10 5.47
C ARG A 107 2.50 13.03 6.19
N ILE A 108 1.70 12.49 7.11
CA ILE A 108 0.67 13.24 7.84
C ILE A 108 1.28 14.20 8.88
N SER A 109 2.25 13.73 9.67
CA SER A 109 2.76 14.48 10.83
C SER A 109 3.93 15.41 10.50
N GLU A 110 4.80 15.03 9.57
CA GLU A 110 6.07 15.69 9.28
C GLU A 110 6.20 16.16 7.82
N GLY A 111 5.30 15.72 6.94
CA GLY A 111 5.33 16.01 5.52
C GLY A 111 6.17 15.02 4.72
N VAL A 112 6.03 15.08 3.38
CA VAL A 112 6.65 14.10 2.47
C VAL A 112 8.17 14.16 2.44
N ASP A 113 8.77 15.34 2.59
CA ASP A 113 10.23 15.52 2.54
C ASP A 113 10.97 14.80 3.67
N SER A 114 10.25 14.40 4.72
CA SER A 114 10.79 13.70 5.89
C SER A 114 10.82 12.18 5.72
N ILE A 115 10.19 11.65 4.66
CA ILE A 115 10.20 10.21 4.36
C ILE A 115 11.55 9.85 3.75
N PRO A 116 12.29 8.88 4.28
CA PRO A 116 13.59 8.54 3.73
C PRO A 116 13.46 7.86 2.35
N PRO A 117 14.30 8.23 1.36
CA PRO A 117 14.27 7.63 0.02
C PRO A 117 14.40 6.10 0.03
N TRP A 118 15.22 5.55 0.92
CA TRP A 118 15.43 4.10 1.01
C TRP A 118 14.13 3.35 1.33
N ALA A 119 13.23 3.93 2.14
CA ALA A 119 11.97 3.28 2.49
C ALA A 119 11.06 3.17 1.27
N LEU A 120 11.07 4.20 0.42
CA LEU A 120 10.33 4.21 -0.84
C LEU A 120 10.94 3.24 -1.86
N GLU A 121 12.26 3.17 -1.93
CA GLU A 121 12.96 2.18 -2.75
C GLU A 121 12.67 0.75 -2.28
N TYR A 122 12.61 0.52 -0.97
CA TYR A 122 12.23 -0.75 -0.35
C TYR A 122 10.80 -1.15 -0.74
N LEU A 123 9.79 -0.30 -0.51
CA LEU A 123 8.40 -0.58 -0.90
C LEU A 123 8.28 -0.88 -2.39
N ALA A 124 9.03 -0.15 -3.23
CA ALA A 124 9.01 -0.38 -4.66
C ALA A 124 9.78 -1.64 -5.09
N ALA A 125 10.62 -2.24 -4.27
CA ALA A 125 11.37 -3.46 -4.61
C ALA A 125 10.60 -4.75 -4.34
N VAL A 126 9.56 -4.69 -3.51
CA VAL A 126 8.73 -5.84 -3.10
C VAL A 126 7.93 -6.40 -4.28
N THR A 127 7.87 -7.73 -4.40
CA THR A 127 7.12 -8.44 -5.45
C THR A 127 6.21 -9.52 -4.89
N VAL A 128 5.12 -9.84 -5.60
CA VAL A 128 4.24 -10.96 -5.21
C VAL A 128 5.00 -12.30 -5.24
N GLU A 129 5.92 -12.49 -6.18
CA GLU A 129 6.67 -13.74 -6.37
C GLU A 129 7.59 -14.05 -5.19
N ASP A 130 8.32 -13.05 -4.71
CA ASP A 130 9.37 -13.24 -3.70
C ASP A 130 8.89 -12.92 -2.28
N ASP A 131 7.99 -11.94 -2.12
CA ASP A 131 7.58 -11.42 -0.81
C ASP A 131 6.15 -11.82 -0.41
N GLY A 132 5.35 -12.26 -1.40
CA GLY A 132 3.97 -12.67 -1.23
C GLY A 132 2.97 -11.51 -1.31
N GLU A 133 1.74 -11.86 -1.68
CA GLU A 133 0.63 -10.93 -1.96
C GLU A 133 0.39 -9.91 -0.83
N TRP A 134 0.38 -10.33 0.43
CA TRP A 134 0.09 -9.43 1.55
C TRP A 134 1.18 -8.38 1.79
N ALA A 135 2.45 -8.75 1.54
CA ALA A 135 3.54 -7.78 1.60
C ALA A 135 3.37 -6.78 0.44
N TRP A 136 3.10 -7.30 -0.76
CA TRP A 136 2.89 -6.50 -1.95
C TRP A 136 1.71 -5.52 -1.83
N GLU A 137 0.56 -5.90 -1.26
CA GLU A 137 -0.57 -4.98 -1.05
C GLU A 137 -0.19 -3.79 -0.16
N SER A 138 0.62 -4.02 0.87
CA SER A 138 1.09 -2.94 1.77
C SER A 138 2.01 -1.93 1.06
N THR A 139 2.58 -2.29 -0.10
CA THR A 139 3.41 -1.37 -0.89
C THR A 139 2.61 -0.24 -1.52
N ALA A 140 1.28 -0.33 -1.55
CA ALA A 140 0.40 0.75 -1.98
C ALA A 140 0.68 2.06 -1.22
N ALA A 141 1.17 1.97 0.03
CA ALA A 141 1.65 3.12 0.81
C ALA A 141 2.73 3.96 0.12
N PHE A 142 3.43 3.44 -0.90
CA PHE A 142 4.32 4.25 -1.74
C PHE A 142 3.61 5.45 -2.39
N GLY A 143 2.28 5.38 -2.61
CA GLY A 143 1.46 6.51 -3.07
C GLY A 143 1.43 7.70 -2.11
N TRP A 144 1.60 7.47 -0.80
CA TRP A 144 1.64 8.54 0.19
C TRP A 144 2.88 9.45 0.08
N ALA A 145 3.88 9.02 -0.68
CA ALA A 145 5.07 9.82 -0.96
C ALA A 145 4.95 10.72 -2.19
N VAL A 146 3.74 10.93 -2.70
CA VAL A 146 3.54 11.86 -3.83
C VAL A 146 4.04 13.27 -3.49
N GLY A 147 4.77 13.87 -4.43
CA GLY A 147 5.48 15.14 -4.24
C GLY A 147 6.88 15.04 -3.63
N HIS A 148 7.38 13.83 -3.34
CA HIS A 148 8.71 13.63 -2.76
C HIS A 148 9.83 14.21 -3.65
N PRO A 149 10.83 14.93 -3.09
CA PRO A 149 11.83 15.65 -3.86
C PRO A 149 12.78 14.75 -4.65
N GLU A 150 13.02 13.53 -4.18
CA GLU A 150 13.96 12.58 -4.79
C GLU A 150 13.28 11.43 -5.54
N ILE A 151 11.98 11.19 -5.30
CA ILE A 151 11.27 10.00 -5.79
C ILE A 151 10.06 10.44 -6.60
N ALA A 152 10.08 10.19 -7.90
CA ALA A 152 9.00 10.54 -8.81
C ALA A 152 7.88 9.48 -8.76
N VAL A 153 7.07 9.48 -7.69
CA VAL A 153 6.01 8.48 -7.43
C VAL A 153 5.09 8.26 -8.63
N LEU A 154 4.52 9.33 -9.19
CA LEU A 154 3.58 9.23 -10.31
C LEU A 154 4.22 8.67 -11.58
N ASN A 155 5.49 8.99 -11.84
CA ASN A 155 6.21 8.45 -13.00
C ASN A 155 6.44 6.96 -12.83
N ARG A 156 6.87 6.53 -11.63
CA ARG A 156 7.15 5.13 -11.35
C ARG A 156 5.89 4.26 -11.39
N ALA A 157 4.75 4.79 -10.91
CA ALA A 157 3.45 4.14 -11.03
C ALA A 157 3.05 3.94 -12.50
N LEU A 158 3.15 5.00 -13.31
CA LEU A 158 2.85 4.92 -14.75
C LEU A 158 3.77 3.92 -15.47
N GLU A 159 5.10 4.02 -15.28
CA GLU A 159 6.08 3.14 -15.93
C GLU A 159 5.84 1.67 -15.60
N ARG A 160 5.39 1.36 -14.37
CA ARG A 160 5.03 -0.01 -13.98
C ARG A 160 3.73 -0.48 -14.59
N ALA A 161 2.70 0.37 -14.62
CA ALA A 161 1.46 0.06 -15.31
C ALA A 161 1.71 -0.25 -16.80
N GLU A 162 2.48 0.60 -17.49
CA GLU A 162 2.88 0.41 -18.89
C GLU A 162 3.73 -0.84 -19.13
N SER A 163 4.39 -1.34 -18.07
CA SER A 163 5.15 -2.60 -18.10
C SER A 163 4.32 -3.83 -17.73
N GLY A 164 3.01 -3.67 -17.52
CA GLY A 164 2.06 -4.75 -17.23
C GLY A 164 1.74 -4.98 -15.75
N ASP A 165 2.21 -4.11 -14.85
CA ASP A 165 1.90 -4.16 -13.41
C ASP A 165 0.83 -3.10 -13.05
N GLU A 166 -0.32 -3.18 -13.73
CA GLU A 166 -1.45 -2.26 -13.53
C GLU A 166 -2.02 -2.36 -12.11
N SER A 167 -2.04 -3.56 -11.51
CA SER A 167 -2.57 -3.76 -10.15
C SER A 167 -1.75 -3.02 -9.09
N TRP A 168 -0.43 -2.92 -9.25
CA TRP A 168 0.38 -2.12 -8.33
C TRP A 168 0.04 -0.63 -8.48
N ALA A 169 -0.06 -0.15 -9.73
CA ALA A 169 -0.43 1.24 -10.00
C ALA A 169 -1.83 1.61 -9.48
N MET A 170 -2.78 0.66 -9.46
CA MET A 170 -4.11 0.85 -8.86
C MET A 170 -4.02 1.14 -7.36
N GLY A 171 -3.22 0.37 -6.61
CA GLY A 171 -2.99 0.63 -5.19
C GLY A 171 -2.29 1.98 -4.96
N ILE A 172 -1.30 2.33 -5.80
CA ILE A 172 -0.65 3.65 -5.73
C ILE A 172 -1.63 4.78 -6.03
N LEU A 173 -2.52 4.62 -7.01
CA LEU A 173 -3.53 5.61 -7.36
C LEU A 173 -4.46 5.89 -6.18
N GLU A 174 -5.00 4.85 -5.55
CA GLU A 174 -5.85 4.98 -4.37
C GLU A 174 -5.11 5.72 -3.24
N HIS A 175 -3.93 5.23 -2.85
CA HIS A 175 -3.16 5.82 -1.76
C HIS A 175 -2.65 7.24 -2.04
N ALA A 176 -2.24 7.53 -3.27
CA ALA A 176 -1.86 8.89 -3.67
C ALA A 176 -3.06 9.84 -3.59
N THR A 177 -4.26 9.38 -3.94
CA THR A 177 -5.48 10.19 -3.82
C THR A 177 -5.83 10.45 -2.37
N PHE A 178 -5.65 9.48 -1.46
CA PHE A 178 -5.78 9.74 -0.03
C PHE A 178 -4.81 10.83 0.44
N ALA A 179 -3.54 10.78 0.02
CA ALA A 179 -2.49 11.67 0.50
C ALA A 179 -2.46 13.07 -0.16
N ASP A 180 -2.93 13.16 -1.40
CA ASP A 180 -3.02 14.36 -2.23
C ASP A 180 -4.01 14.09 -3.39
N PRO A 181 -5.29 14.45 -3.22
CA PRO A 181 -6.32 14.20 -4.22
C PRO A 181 -6.02 14.79 -5.61
N GLU A 182 -5.33 15.94 -5.69
CA GLU A 182 -4.96 16.54 -6.97
C GLU A 182 -3.94 15.66 -7.69
N ALA A 183 -2.91 15.19 -6.98
CA ALA A 183 -1.90 14.33 -7.54
C ALA A 183 -2.42 12.93 -7.89
N GLY A 184 -3.39 12.42 -7.13
CA GLY A 184 -4.12 11.20 -7.46
C GLY A 184 -4.89 11.33 -8.78
N ILE A 185 -5.61 12.43 -8.98
CA ILE A 185 -6.33 12.71 -10.23
C ILE A 185 -5.37 12.97 -11.41
N ASP A 186 -4.23 13.61 -11.17
CA ASP A 186 -3.15 13.73 -12.17
C ASP A 186 -2.64 12.34 -12.59
N LEU A 187 -2.50 11.40 -11.65
CA LEU A 187 -2.10 10.03 -11.97
C LEU A 187 -3.17 9.31 -12.77
N LEU A 188 -4.44 9.40 -12.40
CA LEU A 188 -5.55 8.82 -13.17
C LEU A 188 -5.53 9.34 -14.61
N GLU A 189 -5.43 10.66 -14.81
CA GLU A 189 -5.39 11.27 -16.14
C GLU A 189 -4.26 10.71 -16.99
N ARG A 190 -3.07 10.51 -16.40
CA ARG A 190 -1.93 9.93 -17.10
C ARG A 190 -2.14 8.47 -17.45
N LEU A 191 -2.73 7.69 -16.54
CA LEU A 191 -3.01 6.27 -16.75
C LEU A 191 -4.04 6.09 -17.89
N LEU A 192 -5.14 6.85 -17.86
CA LEU A 192 -6.19 6.79 -18.89
C LEU A 192 -5.73 7.25 -20.27
N ASN A 193 -4.74 8.14 -20.32
CA ASN A 193 -4.16 8.62 -21.59
C ASN A 193 -3.00 7.75 -22.11
N SER A 194 -2.56 6.74 -21.37
CA SER A 194 -1.51 5.84 -21.83
C SER A 194 -2.08 4.83 -22.83
N PRO A 195 -1.46 4.66 -24.01
CA PRO A 195 -1.92 3.69 -25.00
C PRO A 195 -1.65 2.23 -24.61
N ASP A 196 -0.78 2.02 -23.62
CA ASP A 196 -0.33 0.69 -23.17
C ASP A 196 -1.18 0.14 -22.02
N ILE A 197 -2.07 0.97 -21.46
CA ILE A 197 -2.95 0.60 -20.34
C ILE A 197 -4.32 0.17 -20.87
N VAL A 198 -4.84 -0.94 -20.32
CA VAL A 198 -6.09 -1.55 -20.79
C VAL A 198 -7.26 -1.31 -19.82
N GLU A 199 -7.02 -1.27 -18.51
CA GLU A 199 -8.07 -1.33 -17.48
C GLU A 199 -8.60 0.06 -17.04
N ASP A 200 -9.11 0.85 -18.01
CA ASP A 200 -9.63 2.21 -17.80
C ASP A 200 -10.57 2.38 -16.58
N LEU A 201 -11.66 1.61 -16.56
CA LEU A 201 -12.70 1.70 -15.54
C LEU A 201 -12.25 1.13 -14.19
N LEU A 202 -11.30 0.18 -14.17
CA LEU A 202 -10.77 -0.31 -12.89
C LEU A 202 -9.97 0.79 -12.18
N PHE A 203 -9.16 1.58 -12.89
CA PHE A 203 -8.50 2.74 -12.30
C PHE A 203 -9.50 3.78 -11.77
N VAL A 204 -10.62 4.01 -12.47
CA VAL A 204 -11.69 4.88 -11.97
C VAL A 204 -12.26 4.35 -10.65
N SER A 205 -12.43 3.03 -10.51
CA SER A 205 -12.98 2.41 -9.30
C SER A 205 -12.09 2.60 -8.06
N CYS A 206 -10.77 2.72 -8.24
CA CYS A 206 -9.81 2.97 -7.14
C CYS A 206 -10.05 4.32 -6.45
N LEU A 207 -10.73 5.26 -7.11
CA LEU A 207 -11.05 6.56 -6.51
C LEU A 207 -12.32 6.53 -5.65
N HIS A 208 -13.07 5.42 -5.58
CA HIS A 208 -14.27 5.37 -4.73
C HIS A 208 -13.93 5.56 -3.25
N ALA A 209 -12.93 4.86 -2.73
CA ALA A 209 -12.61 4.91 -1.29
C ALA A 209 -12.17 6.30 -0.81
N PRO A 210 -11.25 7.02 -1.48
CA PRO A 210 -10.90 8.39 -1.09
C PRO A 210 -12.06 9.39 -1.06
N PHE A 211 -13.17 9.11 -1.74
CA PHE A 211 -14.39 9.94 -1.73
C PHE A 211 -15.41 9.52 -0.64
N GLU A 212 -15.21 8.38 0.02
CA GLU A 212 -16.13 7.81 1.01
C GLU A 212 -15.52 7.70 2.43
N GLN A 213 -14.20 7.62 2.55
CA GLN A 213 -13.47 7.46 3.81
C GLN A 213 -12.18 8.28 3.84
N ASP A 214 -11.57 8.40 5.03
CA ASP A 214 -10.39 9.24 5.28
C ASP A 214 -9.05 8.49 5.15
N PHE A 215 -9.08 7.15 5.20
CA PHE A 215 -7.89 6.30 5.17
C PHE A 215 -8.07 5.08 4.26
N PRO A 216 -6.99 4.53 3.67
CA PRO A 216 -7.03 3.27 2.94
C PRO A 216 -7.22 2.06 3.87
N ASP A 217 -7.67 0.94 3.30
CA ASP A 217 -7.84 -0.34 4.03
C ASP A 217 -6.50 -1.05 4.33
N PHE A 218 -5.41 -0.60 3.70
CA PHE A 218 -4.06 -1.12 3.90
C PHE A 218 -3.13 -0.02 4.42
N PRO A 219 -2.12 -0.34 5.25
CA PRO A 219 -1.70 -1.69 5.68
C PRO A 219 -2.66 -2.42 6.61
N GLN A 220 -2.74 -3.75 6.50
CA GLN A 220 -3.62 -4.56 7.37
C GLN A 220 -3.24 -4.46 8.85
N TYR A 221 -4.20 -4.81 9.72
CA TYR A 221 -4.07 -4.84 11.18
C TYR A 221 -3.78 -3.48 11.80
N TRP A 222 -4.15 -2.40 11.12
CA TRP A 222 -3.95 -1.04 11.60
C TRP A 222 -5.27 -0.28 11.54
N GLU A 223 -5.59 0.43 12.61
CA GLU A 223 -6.76 1.30 12.72
C GLU A 223 -6.24 2.77 12.78
N PRO A 224 -5.88 3.36 11.63
CA PRO A 224 -5.20 4.66 11.60
C PRO A 224 -6.05 5.80 12.19
N ASP A 225 -7.37 5.71 12.10
CA ASP A 225 -8.33 6.67 12.66
C ASP A 225 -8.31 6.75 14.19
N THR A 226 -7.78 5.72 14.86
CA THR A 226 -7.61 5.71 16.32
C THR A 226 -6.35 6.45 16.77
N GLU A 227 -5.39 6.66 15.86
CA GLU A 227 -4.07 7.21 16.14
C GLU A 227 -3.84 8.59 15.49
N LEU A 228 -4.42 8.81 14.30
CA LEU A 228 -4.12 9.93 13.42
C LEU A 228 -5.33 10.85 13.24
N ASP A 229 -5.11 12.15 13.42
CA ASP A 229 -6.08 13.20 13.10
C ASP A 229 -5.87 13.63 11.64
N TYR A 230 -6.48 12.90 10.71
CA TYR A 230 -6.40 13.14 9.27
C TYR A 230 -7.77 13.01 8.62
N GLN A 231 -8.03 13.90 7.65
CA GLN A 231 -9.21 13.83 6.80
C GLN A 231 -8.80 14.16 5.37
N VAL A 232 -9.31 13.39 4.42
CA VAL A 232 -9.08 13.68 3.01
C VAL A 232 -10.06 14.76 2.56
N GLU A 233 -9.53 15.87 2.05
CA GLU A 233 -10.36 16.99 1.56
C GLU A 233 -10.44 16.97 0.05
N ILE A 234 -11.57 16.51 -0.48
CA ILE A 234 -11.86 16.54 -1.92
C ILE A 234 -12.90 17.63 -2.19
N SER A 235 -12.50 18.65 -2.95
CA SER A 235 -13.38 19.77 -3.31
C SER A 235 -14.32 19.41 -4.47
N ASP A 236 -15.45 20.13 -4.55
CA ASP A 236 -16.37 20.03 -5.69
C ASP A 236 -15.66 20.33 -7.02
N ASP A 237 -14.74 21.31 -7.05
CA ASP A 237 -13.97 21.64 -8.26
C ASP A 237 -13.11 20.46 -8.73
N LEU A 238 -12.58 19.68 -7.77
CA LEU A 238 -11.77 18.52 -8.06
C LEU A 238 -12.62 17.33 -8.51
N HIS A 239 -13.82 17.16 -7.95
CA HIS A 239 -14.82 16.21 -8.45
C HIS A 239 -15.22 16.54 -9.89
N GLU A 240 -15.51 17.81 -10.19
CA GLU A 240 -15.81 18.26 -11.56
C GLU A 240 -14.65 17.98 -12.52
N ARG A 241 -13.40 18.20 -12.08
CA ARG A 241 -12.21 17.86 -12.87
C ARG A 241 -12.13 16.35 -13.14
N LEU A 242 -12.41 15.51 -12.15
CA LEU A 242 -12.43 14.06 -12.29
C LEU A 242 -13.44 13.61 -13.36
N LEU A 243 -14.68 14.10 -13.30
CA LEU A 243 -15.70 13.78 -14.31
C LEU A 243 -15.27 14.21 -15.72
N ALA A 244 -14.63 15.39 -15.83
CA ALA A 244 -14.10 15.87 -17.10
C ALA A 244 -13.01 14.96 -17.68
N ILE A 245 -12.08 14.49 -16.84
CA ILE A 245 -11.03 13.54 -17.26
C ILE A 245 -11.65 12.21 -17.71
N ILE A 246 -12.55 11.64 -16.92
CA ILE A 246 -13.23 10.39 -17.25
C ILE A 246 -13.97 10.50 -18.58
N GLY A 247 -14.76 11.56 -18.76
CA GLY A 247 -15.54 11.79 -19.99
C GLY A 247 -14.68 12.00 -21.23
N GLN A 248 -13.52 12.66 -21.09
CA GLN A 248 -12.61 12.90 -22.22
C GLN A 248 -11.81 11.65 -22.62
N SER A 249 -11.51 10.77 -21.66
CA SER A 249 -10.61 9.64 -21.87
C SER A 249 -11.31 8.32 -22.16
N ILE A 250 -12.56 8.12 -21.72
CA ILE A 250 -13.30 6.86 -21.88
C ILE A 250 -14.45 7.03 -22.86
N ASP A 251 -14.71 5.99 -23.67
CA ASP A 251 -15.80 5.96 -24.65
C ASP A 251 -17.18 6.29 -23.99
N PRO A 252 -17.94 7.27 -24.51
CA PRO A 252 -19.22 7.68 -23.92
C PRO A 252 -20.27 6.57 -23.80
N ASP A 253 -20.35 5.65 -24.76
CA ASP A 253 -21.32 4.55 -24.71
C ASP A 253 -20.92 3.55 -23.62
N ARG A 254 -19.62 3.33 -23.42
CA ARG A 254 -19.09 2.51 -22.31
C ARG A 254 -19.39 3.14 -20.96
N LEU A 255 -19.17 4.45 -20.80
CA LEU A 255 -19.48 5.16 -19.55
C LEU A 255 -20.95 5.02 -19.17
N LYS A 256 -21.87 5.28 -20.12
CA LYS A 256 -23.31 5.11 -19.92
C LYS A 256 -23.71 3.68 -19.61
N HIS A 257 -23.01 2.70 -20.19
CA HIS A 257 -23.29 1.30 -19.92
C HIS A 257 -22.98 0.91 -18.46
N PHE A 258 -21.96 1.53 -17.86
CA PHE A 258 -21.47 1.19 -16.54
C PHE A 258 -21.86 2.19 -15.44
N ASP A 259 -22.61 3.26 -15.74
CA ASP A 259 -23.01 4.30 -14.79
C ASP A 259 -23.53 3.74 -13.45
N ASP A 260 -24.49 2.82 -13.49
CA ASP A 260 -25.06 2.16 -12.29
C ASP A 260 -24.05 1.35 -11.46
N SER A 261 -22.86 1.06 -11.99
CA SER A 261 -21.80 0.28 -11.34
C SER A 261 -20.75 1.14 -10.64
N TYR A 262 -20.77 2.45 -10.86
CA TYR A 262 -19.80 3.40 -10.31
C TYR A 262 -20.49 4.41 -9.41
N ARG A 263 -19.71 5.03 -8.51
CA ARG A 263 -20.21 6.08 -7.63
C ARG A 263 -20.23 7.46 -8.29
N PHE A 264 -19.42 7.62 -9.31
CA PHE A 264 -19.36 8.83 -10.12
C PHE A 264 -20.48 8.84 -11.14
N ASP A 265 -21.00 10.03 -11.45
CA ASP A 265 -22.02 10.24 -12.49
C ASP A 265 -21.37 10.09 -13.87
N LEU A 266 -21.22 8.84 -14.34
CA LEU A 266 -20.55 8.51 -15.59
C LEU A 266 -21.40 8.89 -16.79
N GLU A 267 -22.73 8.85 -16.67
CA GLU A 267 -23.64 9.37 -17.68
C GLU A 267 -23.39 10.87 -17.90
N ARG A 268 -23.30 11.66 -16.83
CA ARG A 268 -22.93 13.08 -16.92
C ARG A 268 -21.53 13.28 -17.50
N ALA A 269 -20.56 12.48 -17.07
CA ALA A 269 -19.20 12.54 -17.62
C ALA A 269 -19.20 12.36 -19.15
N ALA A 270 -19.96 11.37 -19.64
CA ALA A 270 -20.13 11.07 -21.04
C ALA A 270 -20.86 12.18 -21.82
N ASP A 271 -21.91 12.76 -21.24
CA ASP A 271 -22.75 13.75 -21.91
C ASP A 271 -22.15 15.16 -21.95
N GLU A 272 -21.47 15.57 -20.88
CA GLU A 272 -20.92 16.93 -20.76
C GLU A 272 -19.51 17.06 -21.32
N TYR A 273 -18.69 16.01 -21.21
CA TYR A 273 -17.25 16.07 -21.52
C TYR A 273 -16.80 15.06 -22.59
N GLY A 274 -17.65 14.10 -22.94
CA GLY A 274 -17.38 13.15 -24.00
C GLY A 274 -17.21 13.81 -25.37
N PRO A 275 -16.43 13.20 -26.29
CA PRO A 275 -16.37 13.66 -27.66
C PRO A 275 -17.78 13.68 -28.25
N ALA A 276 -18.15 14.79 -28.91
CA ALA A 276 -19.44 14.87 -29.58
C ALA A 276 -19.54 13.71 -30.58
N ASN A 277 -20.63 12.94 -30.48
CA ASN A 277 -20.99 11.90 -31.46
C ASN A 277 -21.28 12.55 -32.82
N ASP A 278 -20.23 12.89 -33.57
CA ASP A 278 -20.32 13.20 -34.99
C ASP A 278 -20.54 11.86 -35.72
N ALA A 279 -21.82 11.58 -35.98
CA ALA A 279 -22.32 10.43 -36.73
C ALA A 279 -21.81 10.35 -38.18
#